data_AF-A0A0D2G4K2-F1
#
_entry.id   AF-A0A0D2G4K2-F1
#
_cell.length_a   1.000
_cell.length_b   1.000
_cell.length_c   1.000
_cell.angle_alpha   90.00
_cell.angle_beta   90.00
_cell.angle_gamma   90.00
#
_symmetry.space_group_name_H-M   'P 1'
#
loop_
_entity.id
_entity.type
_entity.pdbx_description
1 polymer ?
#
loop_
_entity_poly.entity_id
_entity_poly.type
_entity_poly.pdbx_seq_one_letter_code
_entity_poly.pdbx_strand_id
1 'polypeptide(L)'
;MVLKSWLDVPEDSDFSIENLPFGIFSTAGDSSPRPGIAIGRFIVDLAALVDTEAFRMYCTCQFPYSVLKQPTLNEFAALGRESVNAVRMFIKYLLVEMTPILRDDKSLREKCIVDTTATQVEMHLPMKIGDFTDFLNSRTHAANTHSHATPVNMFNPPRAFTGRVSSIVTSGTPIVRPMGHLIDSSGKAYVGPSQQMDVEMEFAFFVGEGIRRFDRVSIDEAEDHIFGVVLLNDWSTRDVQAPEDHPFAAFNAKSFASTISPWVVSIDALGPWRTRAKPQEPSDLLPYLMDKNELGTFDLSISMSWKLSPEGETFDVSTSHLTNAYWSFAQMLTHHAFGGCEMRTGDLIGTGTITGEDASSICSLVERTRNGTQPIHTPAGNKRLYVQDGDEVVFTGWAGDKADPALAWRRVGFGVCTGVILPARPL
;
A
#
# COMPACT_ATOMS: atom_id res chain seq x y z
N MET A 1 4.96 -29.12 -6.84
CA MET A 1 4.13 -29.63 -5.72
C MET A 1 3.69 -28.40 -4.93
N VAL A 2 2.40 -28.29 -4.63
CA VAL A 2 1.82 -27.16 -3.89
C VAL A 2 2.25 -27.25 -2.43
N LEU A 3 2.85 -26.18 -1.87
CA LEU A 3 3.12 -26.12 -0.45
C LEU A 3 1.81 -25.80 0.28
N LYS A 4 1.49 -26.58 1.33
CA LYS A 4 0.34 -26.35 2.20
C LYS A 4 0.80 -26.09 3.62
N SER A 5 0.06 -25.23 4.32
CA SER A 5 0.24 -25.01 5.75
C SER A 5 -0.44 -26.11 6.55
N TRP A 6 0.08 -26.45 7.73
CA TRP A 6 -0.67 -27.25 8.72
C TRP A 6 -1.72 -26.43 9.48
N LEU A 7 -1.70 -25.10 9.35
CA LEU A 7 -2.80 -24.24 9.79
C LEU A 7 -3.95 -24.29 8.78
N ASP A 8 -5.18 -24.11 9.29
CA ASP A 8 -6.38 -24.02 8.47
C ASP A 8 -6.42 -22.67 7.73
N VAL A 9 -5.95 -22.66 6.49
CA VAL A 9 -5.87 -21.47 5.62
C VAL A 9 -6.86 -21.65 4.47
N PRO A 10 -7.92 -20.82 4.40
CA PRO A 10 -8.84 -20.84 3.27
C PRO A 10 -8.13 -20.61 1.94
N GLU A 11 -8.58 -21.28 0.88
CA GLU A 11 -7.98 -21.15 -0.46
C GLU A 11 -8.09 -19.72 -1.00
N ASP A 12 -9.07 -18.94 -0.59
CA ASP A 12 -9.24 -17.55 -1.00
C ASP A 12 -8.62 -16.55 0.00
N SER A 13 -7.85 -17.01 0.99
CA SER A 13 -7.22 -16.10 1.95
C SER A 13 -6.16 -15.22 1.29
N ASP A 14 -6.17 -13.92 1.59
CA ASP A 14 -5.07 -13.02 1.21
C ASP A 14 -3.71 -13.49 1.75
N PHE A 15 -3.72 -14.19 2.88
CA PHE A 15 -2.54 -14.56 3.64
C PHE A 15 -2.22 -16.04 3.45
N SER A 16 -1.99 -16.47 2.20
CA SER A 16 -1.52 -17.82 1.92
C SER A 16 -0.09 -18.06 2.44
N ILE A 17 0.34 -19.32 2.44
CA ILE A 17 1.74 -19.70 2.77
C ILE A 17 2.76 -19.13 1.76
N GLU A 18 2.31 -18.68 0.59
CA GLU A 18 3.16 -18.02 -0.40
C GLU A 18 3.35 -16.52 -0.10
N ASN A 19 2.41 -15.90 0.65
CA ASN A 19 2.41 -14.47 0.97
C ASN A 19 3.28 -14.12 2.19
N LEU A 20 2.85 -14.52 3.39
CA LEU A 20 3.54 -14.26 4.66
C LEU A 20 3.99 -12.78 4.82
N PRO A 21 3.06 -11.80 4.78
CA PRO A 21 3.41 -10.40 4.90
C PRO A 21 3.75 -10.02 6.34
N PHE A 22 4.57 -8.98 6.51
CA PHE A 22 4.99 -8.48 7.81
C PHE A 22 4.09 -7.36 8.29
N GLY A 23 3.82 -7.29 9.59
CA GLY A 23 3.04 -6.21 10.20
C GLY A 23 3.40 -5.99 11.66
N ILE A 24 2.87 -4.92 12.24
CA ILE A 24 2.96 -4.64 13.68
C ILE A 24 1.57 -4.78 14.28
N PHE A 25 1.48 -5.57 15.34
CA PHE A 25 0.22 -5.82 16.03
C PHE A 25 0.41 -5.77 17.55
N SER A 26 -0.70 -5.57 18.25
CA SER A 26 -0.84 -5.85 19.68
C SER A 26 -2.11 -6.66 19.91
N THR A 27 -2.30 -7.15 21.13
CA THR A 27 -3.50 -7.89 21.51
C THR A 27 -4.12 -7.30 22.76
N ALA A 28 -5.39 -7.60 23.03
CA ALA A 28 -6.04 -7.20 24.28
C ALA A 28 -5.31 -7.72 25.54
N GLY A 29 -4.57 -8.83 25.44
CA GLY A 29 -3.78 -9.41 26.53
C GLY A 29 -2.35 -8.87 26.64
N ASP A 30 -1.82 -8.26 25.57
CA ASP A 30 -0.50 -7.62 25.55
C ASP A 30 -0.51 -6.44 24.57
N SER A 31 -0.58 -5.24 25.15
CA SER A 31 -0.66 -3.97 24.42
C SER A 31 0.66 -3.54 23.80
N SER A 32 1.76 -4.28 23.98
CA SER A 32 3.06 -3.97 23.40
C SER A 32 3.05 -4.22 21.89
N PRO A 33 3.19 -3.20 21.03
CA PRO A 33 3.26 -3.39 19.58
C PRO A 33 4.49 -4.22 19.22
N ARG A 34 4.32 -5.22 18.37
CA ARG A 34 5.39 -6.15 18.00
C ARG A 34 5.23 -6.75 16.61
N PRO A 35 6.32 -7.26 16.00
CA PRO A 35 6.29 -7.81 14.65
C PRO A 35 5.55 -9.14 14.57
N GLY A 36 4.72 -9.27 13.54
CA GLY A 36 4.03 -10.50 13.22
C GLY A 36 4.05 -10.81 11.72
N ILE A 37 3.77 -12.08 11.39
CA ILE A 37 3.51 -12.53 10.01
C ILE A 37 2.10 -13.10 9.92
N ALA A 38 1.31 -12.63 8.95
CA ALA A 38 -0.04 -13.15 8.72
C ALA A 38 -0.03 -14.49 7.94
N ILE A 39 -0.90 -15.41 8.35
CA ILE A 39 -1.18 -16.68 7.66
C ILE A 39 -2.62 -17.13 7.93
N GLY A 40 -3.48 -17.12 6.91
CA GLY A 40 -4.92 -17.33 7.09
C GLY A 40 -5.51 -16.32 8.08
N ARG A 41 -6.20 -16.82 9.10
CA ARG A 41 -6.70 -16.01 10.23
C ARG A 41 -5.73 -15.90 11.41
N PHE A 42 -4.48 -16.35 11.22
CA PHE A 42 -3.50 -16.43 12.29
C PHE A 42 -2.38 -15.41 12.08
N ILE A 43 -1.74 -15.03 13.18
CA ILE A 43 -0.52 -14.23 13.18
C ILE A 43 0.57 -15.04 13.89
N VAL A 44 1.71 -15.22 13.23
CA VAL A 44 2.93 -15.71 13.88
C VAL A 44 3.58 -14.54 14.61
N ASP A 45 3.60 -14.60 15.94
CA ASP A 45 4.25 -13.61 16.81
C ASP A 45 5.77 -13.80 16.77
N LEU A 46 6.46 -12.93 16.02
CA LEU A 46 7.91 -13.06 15.81
C LEU A 46 8.68 -12.76 17.10
N ALA A 47 8.17 -11.85 17.94
CA ALA A 47 8.79 -11.50 19.21
C ALA A 47 8.72 -12.67 20.20
N ALA A 48 7.61 -13.41 20.23
CA ALA A 48 7.47 -14.62 21.03
C ALA A 48 8.31 -15.78 20.48
N LEU A 49 8.35 -15.93 19.15
CA LEU A 49 9.06 -17.01 18.47
C LEU A 49 10.58 -16.89 18.61
N VAL A 50 11.15 -15.70 18.51
CA VAL A 50 12.62 -15.50 18.54
C VAL A 50 13.26 -15.92 19.87
N ASP A 51 12.48 -15.99 20.94
CA ASP A 51 12.91 -16.46 22.27
C ASP A 51 12.84 -17.98 22.45
N THR A 52 12.38 -18.72 21.45
CA THR A 52 12.22 -20.17 21.52
C THR A 52 13.51 -20.91 21.16
N GLU A 53 13.68 -22.12 21.70
CA GLU A 53 14.76 -23.02 21.29
C GLU A 53 14.62 -23.41 19.80
N ALA A 54 13.39 -23.55 19.31
CA ALA A 54 13.11 -23.80 17.91
C ALA A 54 13.72 -22.72 17.00
N PHE A 55 13.56 -21.43 17.34
CA PHE A 55 14.18 -20.37 16.54
C PHE A 55 15.72 -20.47 16.59
N ARG A 56 16.30 -20.61 17.78
CA ARG A 56 17.76 -20.67 17.96
C ARG A 56 18.42 -21.87 17.29
N MET A 57 17.75 -23.01 17.26
CA MET A 57 18.29 -24.25 16.72
C MET A 57 18.15 -24.34 15.20
N TYR A 58 17.08 -23.76 14.62
CA TYR A 58 16.71 -23.98 13.22
C TYR A 58 16.77 -22.73 12.32
N CYS A 59 16.73 -21.49 12.83
CA CYS A 59 17.08 -20.31 12.00
C CYS A 59 18.60 -20.24 11.87
N THR A 60 19.07 -20.46 10.65
CA THR A 60 20.49 -20.32 10.28
C THR A 60 20.91 -18.87 10.04
N CYS A 61 19.92 -17.97 10.01
CA CYS A 61 20.09 -16.54 9.84
C CYS A 61 20.76 -15.88 11.05
N GLN A 62 21.86 -15.14 10.81
CA GLN A 62 22.59 -14.41 11.86
C GLN A 62 22.33 -12.92 11.77
N PHE A 63 21.59 -12.39 12.74
CA PHE A 63 21.32 -10.96 12.90
C PHE A 63 20.95 -10.67 14.37
N PRO A 64 20.91 -9.40 14.81
CA PRO A 64 20.46 -9.07 16.15
C PRO A 64 18.98 -9.41 16.34
N TYR A 65 18.67 -10.50 17.05
CA TYR A 65 17.29 -10.98 17.27
C TYR A 65 16.35 -9.97 17.93
N SER A 66 16.89 -8.96 18.61
CA SER A 66 16.12 -7.85 19.19
C SER A 66 15.30 -7.08 18.14
N VAL A 67 15.71 -7.07 16.87
CA VAL A 67 14.96 -6.38 15.80
C VAL A 67 13.56 -6.98 15.60
N LEU A 68 13.37 -8.27 15.89
CA LEU A 68 12.08 -8.95 15.83
C LEU A 68 11.20 -8.72 17.07
N LYS A 69 11.61 -7.81 17.96
CA LYS A 69 10.86 -7.40 19.14
C LYS A 69 10.56 -5.90 19.16
N GLN A 70 10.93 -5.18 18.10
CA GLN A 70 10.74 -3.75 18.01
C GLN A 70 9.28 -3.39 17.72
N PRO A 71 8.81 -2.22 18.18
CA PRO A 71 7.43 -1.77 17.93
C PRO A 71 7.20 -1.32 16.47
N THR A 72 8.22 -1.40 15.62
CA THR A 72 8.18 -1.03 14.19
C THR A 72 9.11 -1.93 13.40
N LEU A 73 8.84 -2.15 12.12
CA LEU A 73 9.66 -3.01 11.25
C LEU A 73 10.98 -2.36 10.80
N ASN A 74 11.27 -1.10 11.14
CA ASN A 74 12.42 -0.37 10.60
C ASN A 74 13.76 -1.09 10.84
N GLU A 75 14.06 -1.52 12.08
CA GLU A 75 15.35 -2.19 12.35
C GLU A 75 15.45 -3.55 11.65
N PHE A 76 14.32 -4.25 11.48
CA PHE A 76 14.28 -5.51 10.76
C PHE A 76 14.47 -5.32 9.25
N ALA A 77 13.81 -4.31 8.67
CA ALA A 77 13.95 -3.95 7.26
C ALA A 77 15.37 -3.45 6.92
N ALA A 78 16.04 -2.81 7.88
CA ALA A 78 17.42 -2.34 7.73
C ALA A 78 18.45 -3.47 7.66
N LEU A 79 18.07 -4.73 7.94
CA LEU A 79 18.95 -5.89 7.73
C LEU A 79 19.16 -6.24 6.25
N GLY A 80 18.43 -5.59 5.35
CA GLY A 80 18.48 -5.84 3.92
C GLY A 80 17.63 -7.03 3.48
N ARG A 81 17.38 -7.08 2.17
CA ARG A 81 16.46 -8.04 1.53
C ARG A 81 16.79 -9.50 1.83
N GLU A 82 18.06 -9.88 1.80
CA GLU A 82 18.50 -11.26 2.05
C GLU A 82 18.08 -11.76 3.44
N SER A 83 18.38 -10.98 4.49
CA SER A 83 18.04 -11.31 5.88
C SER A 83 16.53 -11.38 6.10
N VAL A 84 15.79 -10.42 5.54
CA VAL A 84 14.33 -10.37 5.63
C VAL A 84 13.71 -11.60 4.97
N ASN A 85 14.15 -11.94 3.76
CA ASN A 85 13.66 -13.11 3.04
C ASN A 85 14.07 -14.42 3.73
N ALA A 86 15.26 -14.49 4.34
CA ALA A 86 15.67 -15.65 5.13
C ALA A 86 14.73 -15.90 6.32
N VAL A 87 14.32 -14.85 7.03
CA VAL A 87 13.29 -14.96 8.09
C VAL A 87 11.96 -15.40 7.48
N ARG A 88 11.50 -14.80 6.37
CA ARG A 88 10.27 -15.21 5.69
C ARG A 88 10.28 -16.70 5.32
N MET A 89 11.39 -17.19 4.77
CA MET A 89 11.56 -18.60 4.39
C MET A 89 11.64 -19.53 5.61
N PHE A 90 12.26 -19.08 6.71
CA PHE A 90 12.26 -19.84 7.96
C PHE A 90 10.85 -20.00 8.54
N ILE A 91 10.07 -18.91 8.58
CA ILE A 91 8.66 -18.97 9.01
C ILE A 91 7.85 -19.85 8.06
N LYS A 92 8.04 -19.72 6.75
CA LYS A 92 7.44 -20.62 5.76
C LYS A 92 7.76 -22.08 6.09
N TYR A 93 9.03 -22.42 6.33
CA TYR A 93 9.45 -23.77 6.70
C TYR A 93 8.74 -24.29 7.94
N LEU A 94 8.60 -23.48 9.00
CA LEU A 94 7.86 -23.87 10.22
C LEU A 94 6.37 -24.11 9.98
N LEU A 95 5.78 -23.44 8.98
CA LEU A 95 4.35 -23.50 8.67
C LEU A 95 3.98 -24.60 7.66
N VAL A 96 4.93 -25.10 6.86
CA VAL A 96 4.66 -26.17 5.89
C VAL A 96 4.23 -27.45 6.61
N GLU A 97 3.19 -28.12 6.10
CA GLU A 97 2.55 -29.30 6.72
C GLU A 97 3.51 -30.41 7.12
N MET A 98 4.63 -30.58 6.41
CA MET A 98 5.61 -31.65 6.65
C MET A 98 6.63 -31.32 7.76
N THR A 99 6.61 -30.11 8.31
CA THR A 99 7.55 -29.67 9.34
C THR A 99 6.94 -29.81 10.74
N PRO A 100 7.42 -30.74 11.58
CA PRO A 100 6.80 -31.03 12.88
C PRO A 100 7.13 -30.00 13.97
N ILE A 101 8.17 -29.18 13.78
CA ILE A 101 8.81 -28.36 14.83
C ILE A 101 7.79 -27.48 15.57
N LEU A 102 7.04 -26.66 14.82
CA LEU A 102 5.97 -25.85 15.40
C LEU A 102 4.63 -26.59 15.38
N ARG A 103 4.37 -27.44 14.38
CA ARG A 103 3.10 -28.17 14.21
C ARG A 103 2.75 -29.07 15.40
N ASP A 104 3.70 -29.85 15.88
CA ASP A 104 3.47 -30.91 16.86
C ASP A 104 3.71 -30.45 18.31
N ASP A 105 4.35 -29.29 18.49
CA ASP A 105 4.54 -28.68 19.80
C ASP A 105 3.37 -27.77 20.17
N LYS A 106 2.45 -28.29 20.98
CA LYS A 106 1.28 -27.53 21.44
C LYS A 106 1.67 -26.28 22.24
N SER A 107 2.68 -26.36 23.10
CA SER A 107 3.07 -25.23 23.96
C SER A 107 3.69 -24.10 23.14
N LEU A 108 4.53 -24.44 22.15
CA LEU A 108 5.07 -23.44 21.23
C LEU A 108 3.98 -22.79 20.38
N ARG A 109 2.98 -23.55 19.90
CA ARG A 109 1.84 -22.97 19.15
C ARG A 109 1.05 -21.99 19.98
N GLU A 110 0.66 -22.38 21.20
CA GLU A 110 -0.09 -21.50 22.10
C GLU A 110 0.69 -20.21 22.44
N LYS A 111 2.02 -20.26 22.42
CA LYS A 111 2.88 -19.11 22.65
C LYS A 111 3.08 -18.23 21.42
N CYS A 112 3.24 -18.81 20.23
CA CYS A 112 3.73 -18.10 19.05
C CYS A 112 2.68 -17.86 17.97
N ILE A 113 1.49 -18.48 18.06
CA ILE A 113 0.41 -18.35 17.08
C ILE A 113 -0.78 -17.66 17.76
N VAL A 114 -1.17 -16.51 17.21
CA VAL A 114 -2.36 -15.77 17.63
C VAL A 114 -3.49 -16.09 16.65
N ASP A 115 -4.60 -16.64 17.12
CA ASP A 115 -5.84 -16.79 16.34
C ASP A 115 -6.67 -15.50 16.47
N THR A 116 -6.80 -14.74 15.38
CA THR A 116 -7.49 -13.44 15.39
C THR A 116 -9.00 -13.55 15.56
N THR A 117 -9.57 -14.76 15.48
CA THR A 117 -10.99 -14.99 15.79
C THR A 117 -11.25 -15.22 17.28
N ALA A 118 -10.22 -15.63 18.02
CA ALA A 118 -10.29 -15.85 19.46
C ALA A 118 -9.66 -14.70 20.26
N THR A 119 -8.76 -13.92 19.64
CA THR A 119 -8.03 -12.83 20.27
C THR A 119 -8.29 -11.52 19.52
N GLN A 120 -8.74 -10.50 20.23
CA GLN A 120 -8.84 -9.16 19.66
C GLN A 120 -7.44 -8.61 19.38
N VAL A 121 -7.17 -8.38 18.10
CA VAL A 121 -5.91 -7.83 17.58
C VAL A 121 -6.12 -6.38 17.17
N GLU A 122 -5.16 -5.54 17.50
CA GLU A 122 -5.04 -4.18 16.99
C GLU A 122 -3.82 -4.09 16.08
N MET A 123 -4.02 -3.65 14.84
CA MET A 123 -2.94 -3.42 13.89
C MET A 123 -2.43 -1.98 14.02
N HIS A 124 -1.12 -1.81 13.93
CA HIS A 124 -0.45 -0.51 13.99
C HIS A 124 0.12 -0.13 12.63
N LEU A 125 0.66 1.09 12.50
CA LEU A 125 1.51 1.40 11.36
C LEU A 125 2.72 0.45 11.35
N PRO A 126 3.06 -0.15 10.19
CA PRO A 126 4.12 -1.16 10.13
C PRO A 126 5.52 -0.58 10.35
N MET A 127 5.73 0.69 10.03
CA MET A 127 7.01 1.37 10.16
C MET A 127 6.84 2.77 10.75
N LYS A 128 7.88 3.25 11.42
CA LYS A 128 8.08 4.67 11.64
C LYS A 128 8.52 5.30 10.31
N ILE A 129 7.60 6.02 9.69
CA ILE A 129 7.82 6.64 8.38
C ILE A 129 8.68 7.89 8.56
N GLY A 130 9.78 7.97 7.80
CA GLY A 130 10.68 9.11 7.84
C GLY A 130 10.21 10.24 6.92
N ASP A 131 10.15 9.94 5.63
CA ASP A 131 9.62 10.76 4.55
C ASP A 131 8.53 10.02 3.78
N PHE A 132 7.64 10.79 3.14
CA PHE A 132 6.63 10.28 2.22
C PHE A 132 6.75 11.05 0.92
N THR A 133 6.89 10.30 -0.18
CA THR A 133 6.91 10.86 -1.53
C THR A 133 5.79 10.23 -2.32
N ASP A 134 5.03 11.05 -3.01
CA ASP A 134 3.95 10.58 -3.86
C ASP A 134 4.22 10.95 -5.31
N PHE A 135 4.13 9.94 -6.18
CA PHE A 135 4.40 10.10 -7.61
C PHE A 135 3.14 10.47 -8.38
N LEU A 136 3.31 10.93 -9.60
CA LEU A 136 2.24 10.96 -10.60
C LEU A 136 2.59 9.94 -11.68
N ASN A 137 2.05 8.73 -11.54
CA ASN A 137 2.51 7.58 -12.32
C ASN A 137 1.46 6.94 -13.24
N SER A 138 0.35 7.61 -13.53
CA SER A 138 -0.62 7.18 -14.56
C SER A 138 -0.84 8.27 -15.59
N ARG A 139 -0.53 7.96 -16.86
CA ARG A 139 -0.79 8.85 -18.00
C ARG A 139 -2.29 9.09 -18.18
N THR A 140 -3.12 8.07 -17.94
CA THR A 140 -4.56 8.18 -18.07
C THR A 140 -5.14 9.04 -16.95
N HIS A 141 -4.70 8.85 -15.71
CA HIS A 141 -5.11 9.70 -14.59
C HIS A 141 -4.76 11.18 -14.86
N ALA A 142 -3.52 11.43 -15.29
CA ALA A 142 -3.09 12.76 -15.69
C ALA A 142 -3.96 13.36 -16.79
N ALA A 143 -4.24 12.61 -17.86
CA ALA A 143 -5.09 13.07 -18.97
C ALA A 143 -6.54 13.34 -18.55
N ASN A 144 -7.08 12.55 -17.60
CA ASN A 144 -8.45 12.70 -17.11
C ASN A 144 -8.62 13.92 -16.20
N THR A 145 -7.58 14.28 -15.44
CA THR A 145 -7.65 15.35 -14.43
C THR A 145 -7.16 16.70 -14.94
N HIS A 146 -6.30 16.73 -15.96
CA HIS A 146 -5.76 17.96 -16.51
C HIS A 146 -6.65 18.51 -17.63
N SER A 147 -7.25 19.68 -17.40
CA SER A 147 -8.17 20.36 -18.33
C SER A 147 -7.48 20.94 -19.58
N HIS A 148 -6.15 20.97 -19.60
CA HIS A 148 -5.33 21.49 -20.69
C HIS A 148 -4.52 20.34 -21.30
N ALA A 149 -4.14 20.47 -22.57
CA ALA A 149 -3.31 19.47 -23.24
C ALA A 149 -2.11 19.09 -22.37
N THR A 150 -1.98 17.79 -22.05
CA THR A 150 -0.87 17.21 -21.33
C THR A 150 0.45 17.75 -21.90
N PRO A 151 1.30 18.44 -21.11
CA PRO A 151 2.56 18.97 -21.61
C PRO A 151 3.40 17.87 -22.28
N VAL A 152 4.13 18.22 -23.34
CA VAL A 152 4.90 17.27 -24.17
C VAL A 152 5.88 16.39 -23.36
N ASN A 153 6.31 16.87 -22.18
CA ASN A 153 7.22 16.18 -21.28
C ASN A 153 6.59 15.97 -19.88
N MET A 154 5.29 15.66 -19.80
CA MET A 154 4.63 15.51 -18.50
C MET A 154 5.22 14.36 -17.67
N PHE A 155 5.63 13.26 -18.32
CA PHE A 155 6.19 12.09 -17.64
C PHE A 155 7.72 11.99 -17.78
N ASN A 156 8.37 12.97 -18.43
CA ASN A 156 9.82 13.08 -18.51
C ASN A 156 10.28 14.42 -17.90
N PRO A 157 10.77 14.46 -16.65
CA PRO A 157 11.08 13.32 -15.77
C PRO A 157 9.85 12.69 -15.08
N PRO A 158 9.98 11.50 -14.44
CA PRO A 158 9.00 11.01 -13.47
C PRO A 158 8.70 12.10 -12.44
N ARG A 159 7.42 12.46 -12.28
CA ARG A 159 7.02 13.54 -11.36
C ARG A 159 6.62 12.98 -10.03
N ALA A 160 7.02 13.67 -8.97
CA ALA A 160 6.62 13.38 -7.61
C ALA A 160 6.64 14.67 -6.78
N PHE A 161 5.99 14.63 -5.63
CA PHE A 161 6.06 15.67 -4.61
C PHE A 161 6.23 15.04 -3.23
N THR A 162 6.67 15.83 -2.26
CA THR A 162 6.79 15.38 -0.87
C THR A 162 5.43 15.46 -0.20
N GLY A 163 4.91 14.32 0.24
CA GLY A 163 3.67 14.21 1.00
C GLY A 163 3.87 14.46 2.49
N ARG A 164 2.77 14.41 3.25
CA ARG A 164 2.78 14.67 4.70
C ARG A 164 2.87 13.38 5.52
N VAL A 165 4.01 13.15 6.14
CA VAL A 165 4.26 11.95 6.96
C VAL A 165 3.37 11.85 8.19
N SER A 166 3.14 12.98 8.89
CA SER A 166 2.42 12.97 10.18
C SER A 166 0.94 12.62 10.08
N SER A 167 0.38 12.61 8.87
CA SER A 167 -1.03 12.31 8.58
C SER A 167 -1.22 10.93 7.95
N ILE A 168 -0.15 10.14 7.83
CA ILE A 168 -0.27 8.74 7.41
C ILE A 168 -0.82 7.93 8.57
N VAL A 169 -1.92 7.23 8.34
CA VAL A 169 -2.62 6.43 9.34
C VAL A 169 -2.82 5.01 8.85
N THR A 170 -2.95 4.07 9.78
CA THR A 170 -3.25 2.68 9.45
C THR A 170 -4.73 2.51 9.08
N SER A 171 -5.02 1.52 8.25
CA SER A 171 -6.37 1.08 7.88
C SER A 171 -7.33 0.99 9.07
N GLY A 172 -8.56 1.49 8.89
CA GLY A 172 -9.59 1.56 9.92
C GLY A 172 -9.61 2.85 10.74
N THR A 173 -8.59 3.70 10.60
CA THR A 173 -8.58 5.02 11.25
C THR A 173 -9.67 5.92 10.64
N PRO A 174 -10.62 6.47 11.43
CA PRO A 174 -11.61 7.41 10.92
C PRO A 174 -10.97 8.72 10.44
N ILE A 175 -11.41 9.23 9.30
CA ILE A 175 -10.89 10.46 8.70
C ILE A 175 -11.89 11.59 8.88
N VAL A 176 -11.47 12.68 9.53
CA VAL A 176 -12.33 13.86 9.70
C VAL A 176 -12.27 14.70 8.43
N ARG A 177 -13.43 15.02 7.85
CA ARG A 177 -13.53 15.94 6.71
C ARG A 177 -12.81 17.26 7.04
N PRO A 178 -11.84 17.69 6.22
CA PRO A 178 -11.10 18.91 6.52
C PRO A 178 -11.93 20.17 6.23
N MET A 179 -11.68 21.21 7.01
CA MET A 179 -12.02 22.58 6.65
C MET A 179 -10.96 23.11 5.66
N GLY A 180 -11.36 23.91 4.68
CA GLY A 180 -10.46 24.42 3.65
C GLY A 180 -10.73 25.86 3.24
N HIS A 181 -9.75 26.42 2.52
CA HIS A 181 -9.91 27.65 1.75
C HIS A 181 -10.61 27.30 0.43
N LEU A 182 -11.84 27.78 0.26
CA LEU A 182 -12.69 27.47 -0.88
C LEU A 182 -12.99 28.74 -1.67
N ILE A 183 -13.22 28.59 -2.98
CA ILE A 183 -13.59 29.68 -3.88
C ILE A 183 -14.99 29.39 -4.44
N ASP A 184 -15.93 30.32 -4.26
CA ASP A 184 -17.28 30.18 -4.83
C ASP A 184 -17.33 30.51 -6.33
N SER A 185 -18.49 30.31 -6.96
CA SER A 185 -18.67 30.56 -8.40
C SER A 185 -18.52 32.03 -8.82
N SER A 186 -18.53 32.98 -7.86
CA SER A 186 -18.25 34.40 -8.10
C SER A 186 -16.76 34.74 -7.99
N GLY A 187 -15.93 33.77 -7.60
CA GLY A 187 -14.50 33.96 -7.35
C GLY A 187 -14.19 34.45 -5.93
N LYS A 188 -15.17 34.46 -5.01
CA LYS A 188 -14.97 34.91 -3.64
C LYS A 188 -14.47 33.76 -2.77
N ALA A 189 -13.40 34.03 -2.02
CA ALA A 189 -12.86 33.12 -1.03
C ALA A 189 -13.71 33.03 0.23
N TYR A 190 -13.87 31.82 0.78
CA TYR A 190 -14.49 31.55 2.06
C TYR A 190 -13.86 30.32 2.73
N VAL A 191 -14.12 30.13 4.03
CA VAL A 191 -13.70 28.95 4.78
C VAL A 191 -14.91 28.05 5.01
N GLY A 192 -14.76 26.76 4.75
CA GLY A 192 -15.84 25.79 4.91
C GLY A 192 -15.34 24.36 4.85
N PRO A 193 -16.19 23.37 5.19
CA PRO A 193 -15.87 21.97 4.97
C PRO A 193 -15.75 21.69 3.47
N SER A 194 -14.75 20.88 3.07
CA SER A 194 -14.63 20.47 1.67
C SER A 194 -15.89 19.76 1.18
N GLN A 195 -16.36 20.14 -0.01
CA GLN A 195 -17.49 19.56 -0.72
C GLN A 195 -17.06 18.54 -1.79
N GLN A 196 -15.76 18.48 -2.11
CA GLN A 196 -15.19 17.58 -3.13
C GLN A 196 -14.12 16.66 -2.52
N MET A 197 -14.49 15.97 -1.45
CA MET A 197 -13.65 14.95 -0.83
C MET A 197 -13.59 13.69 -1.70
N ASP A 198 -12.38 13.25 -1.98
CA ASP A 198 -12.07 12.25 -2.98
C ASP A 198 -11.07 11.23 -2.42
N VAL A 199 -10.87 10.18 -3.18
CA VAL A 199 -9.94 9.08 -2.92
C VAL A 199 -8.98 8.93 -4.09
N GLU A 200 -7.82 8.38 -3.81
CA GLU A 200 -6.81 8.03 -4.81
C GLU A 200 -6.35 6.60 -4.54
N MET A 201 -6.71 5.70 -5.45
CA MET A 201 -6.40 4.28 -5.33
C MET A 201 -4.98 4.00 -5.81
N GLU A 202 -4.12 3.62 -4.85
CA GLU A 202 -2.67 3.53 -5.04
C GLU A 202 -2.05 2.28 -4.40
N PHE A 203 -0.86 1.95 -4.87
CA PHE A 203 0.11 1.16 -4.11
C PHE A 203 1.18 2.09 -3.56
N ALA A 204 1.84 1.66 -2.49
CA ALA A 204 3.05 2.29 -2.01
C ALA A 204 4.05 1.24 -1.57
N PHE A 205 5.34 1.57 -1.62
CA PHE A 205 6.39 0.68 -1.15
C PHE A 205 7.26 1.34 -0.09
N PHE A 206 7.73 0.54 0.85
CA PHE A 206 8.65 0.96 1.89
C PHE A 206 10.09 0.75 1.44
N VAL A 207 10.94 1.76 1.67
CA VAL A 207 12.38 1.63 1.57
C VAL A 207 12.88 0.70 2.69
N GLY A 208 13.56 -0.38 2.32
CA GLY A 208 14.20 -1.33 3.22
C GLY A 208 15.59 -0.86 3.58
N GLU A 209 16.60 -1.22 2.78
CA GLU A 209 17.94 -0.69 2.94
C GLU A 209 17.99 0.78 2.53
N GLY A 210 18.45 1.66 3.43
CA GLY A 210 18.54 3.09 3.15
C GLY A 210 19.58 3.43 2.07
N ILE A 211 19.41 4.58 1.43
CA ILE A 211 20.32 5.12 0.42
C ILE A 211 21.01 6.33 1.03
N ARG A 212 22.35 6.29 1.10
CA ARG A 212 23.12 7.41 1.66
C ARG A 212 23.04 8.62 0.74
N ARG A 213 23.08 9.80 1.34
CA ARG A 213 23.14 11.07 0.61
C ARG A 213 24.25 11.07 -0.44
N PHE A 214 23.92 11.53 -1.64
CA PHE A 214 24.78 11.58 -2.82
C PHE A 214 25.16 10.24 -3.47
N ASP A 215 24.81 9.11 -2.85
CA ASP A 215 24.85 7.83 -3.56
C ASP A 215 23.69 7.77 -4.57
N ARG A 216 23.90 7.00 -5.63
CA ARG A 216 22.88 6.70 -6.63
C ARG A 216 22.60 5.21 -6.60
N VAL A 217 21.38 4.87 -6.97
CA VAL A 217 20.94 3.48 -7.11
C VAL A 217 20.59 3.26 -8.58
N SER A 218 21.17 2.22 -9.18
CA SER A 218 20.79 1.81 -10.53
C SER A 218 19.45 1.07 -10.51
N ILE A 219 18.77 0.96 -11.66
CA ILE A 219 17.52 0.17 -11.76
C ILE A 219 17.72 -1.27 -11.28
N ASP A 220 18.87 -1.86 -11.62
CA ASP A 220 19.18 -3.25 -11.30
C ASP A 220 19.32 -3.49 -9.78
N GLU A 221 19.72 -2.46 -9.03
CA GLU A 221 19.87 -2.50 -7.57
C GLU A 221 18.61 -2.00 -6.84
N ALA A 222 17.70 -1.34 -7.54
CA ALA A 222 16.61 -0.57 -6.91
C ALA A 222 15.69 -1.45 -6.06
N GLU A 223 15.36 -2.65 -6.49
CA GLU A 223 14.47 -3.53 -5.72
C GLU A 223 15.13 -4.09 -4.46
N ASP A 224 16.46 -4.11 -4.34
CA ASP A 224 17.15 -4.54 -3.13
C ASP A 224 16.96 -3.54 -1.98
N HIS A 225 16.68 -2.28 -2.34
CA HIS A 225 16.29 -1.23 -1.41
C HIS A 225 14.79 -1.20 -1.10
N ILE A 226 13.97 -2.10 -1.66
CA ILE A 226 12.53 -2.16 -1.40
C ILE A 226 12.22 -3.28 -0.40
N PHE A 227 11.67 -2.93 0.76
CA PHE A 227 11.25 -3.93 1.76
C PHE A 227 9.98 -4.65 1.33
N GLY A 228 8.97 -3.89 0.89
CA GLY A 228 7.69 -4.44 0.48
C GLY A 228 6.65 -3.37 0.20
N VAL A 229 5.46 -3.84 -0.17
CA VAL A 229 4.38 -3.05 -0.77
C VAL A 229 3.13 -3.09 0.12
N VAL A 230 2.39 -1.98 0.14
CA VAL A 230 1.10 -1.79 0.81
C VAL A 230 0.10 -1.15 -0.16
N LEU A 231 -1.19 -1.26 0.16
CA LEU A 231 -2.22 -0.40 -0.44
C LEU A 231 -2.14 0.99 0.19
N LEU A 232 -2.44 2.02 -0.58
CA LEU A 232 -2.50 3.41 -0.14
C LEU A 232 -3.80 4.06 -0.65
N ASN A 233 -4.46 4.82 0.22
CA ASN A 233 -5.47 5.80 -0.14
C ASN A 233 -4.96 7.19 0.20
N ASP A 234 -4.61 7.97 -0.82
CA ASP A 234 -4.23 9.38 -0.63
C ASP A 234 -5.49 10.27 -0.68
N TRP A 235 -6.15 10.40 0.48
CA TRP A 235 -7.37 11.17 0.59
C TRP A 235 -7.15 12.60 0.12
N SER A 236 -8.09 13.07 -0.69
CA SER A 236 -7.90 14.32 -1.42
C SER A 236 -9.11 15.22 -1.28
N THR A 237 -8.92 16.55 -1.30
CA THR A 237 -10.04 17.50 -1.40
C THR A 237 -9.86 18.44 -2.58
N ARG A 238 -10.56 18.16 -3.67
CA ARG A 238 -10.30 18.77 -5.00
C ARG A 238 -10.59 20.26 -5.04
N ASP A 239 -11.60 20.68 -4.30
CA ASP A 239 -12.01 22.08 -4.15
C ASP A 239 -11.02 22.91 -3.33
N VAL A 240 -10.32 22.29 -2.37
CA VAL A 240 -9.21 22.90 -1.64
C VAL A 240 -7.93 22.89 -2.49
N GLN A 241 -7.72 21.83 -3.26
CA GLN A 241 -6.53 21.66 -4.11
C GLN A 241 -6.47 22.72 -5.20
N ALA A 242 -7.58 22.92 -5.92
CA ALA A 242 -7.64 23.81 -7.09
C ALA A 242 -7.04 25.21 -6.86
N PRO A 243 -7.32 25.93 -5.76
CA PRO A 243 -6.69 27.23 -5.50
C PRO A 243 -5.23 27.19 -4.98
N GLU A 244 -4.73 26.07 -4.43
CA GLU A 244 -3.38 26.00 -3.83
C GLU A 244 -2.34 25.26 -4.68
N ASP A 245 -2.76 24.46 -5.66
CA ASP A 245 -1.90 23.54 -6.42
C ASP A 245 -0.80 24.27 -7.23
N HIS A 246 -1.12 25.45 -7.77
CA HIS A 246 -0.15 26.24 -8.54
C HIS A 246 0.53 27.32 -7.68
N PRO A 247 1.88 27.43 -7.68
CA PRO A 247 2.86 26.69 -8.47
C PRO A 247 3.60 25.55 -7.72
N PHE A 248 3.21 25.22 -6.48
CA PHE A 248 4.04 24.43 -5.56
C PHE A 248 3.55 22.99 -5.27
N ALA A 249 2.51 22.52 -5.96
CA ALA A 249 1.75 21.28 -5.72
C ALA A 249 0.80 21.34 -4.51
N ALA A 250 -0.08 20.33 -4.41
CA ALA A 250 -1.09 20.21 -3.36
C ALA A 250 -0.47 20.21 -1.95
N PHE A 251 -1.17 20.84 -1.00
CA PHE A 251 -0.73 20.95 0.39
C PHE A 251 -1.85 20.52 1.36
N ASN A 252 -2.70 21.45 1.82
CA ASN A 252 -3.79 21.13 2.75
C ASN A 252 -4.77 20.12 2.16
N ALA A 253 -4.89 20.10 0.84
CA ALA A 253 -5.78 19.20 0.12
C ALA A 253 -5.38 17.73 0.16
N LYS A 254 -4.16 17.42 0.64
CA LYS A 254 -3.62 16.06 0.78
C LYS A 254 -3.11 15.80 2.20
N SER A 255 -2.58 16.81 2.87
CA SER A 255 -1.88 16.65 4.16
C SER A 255 -2.78 16.32 5.36
N PHE A 256 -4.09 16.17 5.16
CA PHE A 256 -5.03 15.89 6.24
C PHE A 256 -5.10 14.39 6.58
N ALA A 257 -4.93 13.51 5.58
CA ALA A 257 -4.91 12.07 5.79
C ALA A 257 -4.39 11.31 4.55
N SER A 258 -3.54 10.32 4.77
CA SER A 258 -3.32 9.22 3.83
C SER A 258 -3.43 7.91 4.60
N THR A 259 -4.11 6.90 4.07
CA THR A 259 -4.33 5.62 4.77
C THR A 259 -3.56 4.50 4.09
N ILE A 260 -2.87 3.64 4.85
CA ILE A 260 -2.21 2.44 4.31
C ILE A 260 -2.76 1.14 4.88
N SER A 261 -2.69 0.06 4.10
CA SER A 261 -2.93 -1.29 4.63
C SER A 261 -1.84 -1.69 5.64
N PRO A 262 -2.17 -2.45 6.71
CA PRO A 262 -1.23 -2.70 7.81
C PRO A 262 -0.20 -3.79 7.51
N TRP A 263 -0.45 -4.64 6.50
CA TRP A 263 0.41 -5.75 6.13
C TRP A 263 1.31 -5.37 4.95
N VAL A 264 2.62 -5.42 5.17
CA VAL A 264 3.63 -5.16 4.16
C VAL A 264 3.99 -6.46 3.45
N VAL A 265 3.54 -6.60 2.20
CA VAL A 265 3.85 -7.76 1.36
C VAL A 265 5.27 -7.59 0.82
N SER A 266 6.18 -8.49 1.20
CA SER A 266 7.58 -8.41 0.76
C SER A 266 7.71 -8.46 -0.76
N ILE A 267 8.66 -7.72 -1.32
CA ILE A 267 8.92 -7.73 -2.77
C ILE A 267 9.20 -9.16 -3.30
N ASP A 268 9.84 -10.02 -2.49
CA ASP A 268 10.12 -11.41 -2.83
C ASP A 268 8.87 -12.30 -2.89
N ALA A 269 7.82 -12.00 -2.11
CA ALA A 269 6.53 -12.68 -2.22
C ALA A 269 5.82 -12.36 -3.54
N LEU A 270 6.11 -11.20 -4.14
CA LEU A 270 5.59 -10.77 -5.43
C LEU A 270 6.38 -11.35 -6.62
N GLY A 271 7.58 -11.90 -6.40
CA GLY A 271 8.47 -12.41 -7.45
C GLY A 271 7.80 -13.34 -8.48
N PRO A 272 6.96 -14.32 -8.09
CA PRO A 272 6.24 -15.17 -9.03
C PRO A 272 5.23 -14.44 -9.95
N TRP A 273 4.91 -13.19 -9.62
CA TRP A 273 3.91 -12.35 -10.28
C TRP A 273 4.54 -11.24 -11.12
N ARG A 274 5.84 -11.36 -11.43
CA ARG A 274 6.49 -10.45 -12.38
C ARG A 274 5.81 -10.51 -13.74
N THR A 275 5.65 -9.35 -14.32
CA THR A 275 5.07 -9.17 -15.65
C THR A 275 5.70 -7.96 -16.33
N ARG A 276 5.37 -7.75 -17.60
CA ARG A 276 5.85 -6.59 -18.35
C ARG A 276 5.08 -5.34 -17.93
N ALA A 277 5.80 -4.24 -17.74
CA ALA A 277 5.17 -2.92 -17.66
C ALA A 277 4.59 -2.54 -19.03
N LYS A 278 3.66 -1.59 -19.05
CA LYS A 278 3.22 -0.99 -20.33
C LYS A 278 4.42 -0.36 -21.05
N PRO A 279 4.48 -0.47 -22.39
CA PRO A 279 5.54 0.17 -23.16
C PRO A 279 5.60 1.68 -22.86
N GLN A 280 6.79 2.17 -22.57
CA GLN A 280 7.07 3.58 -22.35
C GLN A 280 7.46 4.24 -23.67
N GLU A 281 7.16 5.53 -23.82
CA GLU A 281 7.59 6.29 -24.99
C GLU A 281 9.12 6.35 -25.00
N PRO A 282 9.80 5.99 -26.11
CA PRO A 282 11.26 6.03 -26.18
C PRO A 282 11.87 7.41 -25.86
N SER A 283 11.13 8.49 -26.13
CA SER A 283 11.55 9.86 -25.80
C SER A 283 11.56 10.17 -24.31
N ASP A 284 10.83 9.40 -23.50
CA ASP A 284 10.77 9.58 -22.05
C ASP A 284 11.89 8.81 -21.33
N LEU A 285 12.51 7.84 -22.03
CA LEU A 285 13.49 6.93 -21.46
C LEU A 285 14.93 7.44 -21.60
N LEU A 286 15.41 8.11 -20.56
CA LEU A 286 16.84 8.38 -20.41
C LEU A 286 17.62 7.11 -20.01
N PRO A 287 18.93 7.00 -20.32
CA PRO A 287 19.69 5.76 -20.11
C PRO A 287 19.70 5.20 -18.69
N TYR A 288 19.53 6.06 -17.67
CA TYR A 288 19.49 5.62 -16.27
C TYR A 288 18.12 5.06 -15.85
N LEU A 289 17.07 5.26 -16.65
CA LEU A 289 15.72 4.71 -16.47
C LEU A 289 15.43 3.51 -17.39
N MET A 290 16.42 3.07 -18.17
CA MET A 290 16.27 1.93 -19.07
C MET A 290 16.40 0.60 -18.31
N ASP A 291 15.31 -0.15 -18.25
CA ASP A 291 15.29 -1.53 -17.73
C ASP A 291 15.85 -2.50 -18.77
N LYS A 292 17.17 -2.68 -18.76
CA LYS A 292 17.89 -3.53 -19.73
C LYS A 292 17.65 -5.02 -19.52
N ASN A 293 17.28 -5.40 -18.30
CA ASN A 293 17.06 -6.78 -17.91
C ASN A 293 15.59 -7.20 -18.08
N GLU A 294 14.73 -6.29 -18.55
CA GLU A 294 13.29 -6.49 -18.68
C GLU A 294 12.68 -7.02 -17.36
N LEU A 295 13.15 -6.52 -16.20
CA LEU A 295 12.62 -6.86 -14.88
C LEU A 295 11.11 -6.59 -14.79
N GLY A 296 10.66 -5.53 -15.46
CA GLY A 296 9.25 -5.18 -15.62
C GLY A 296 8.61 -4.61 -14.36
N THR A 297 7.40 -5.09 -14.07
CA THR A 297 6.57 -4.74 -12.91
C THR A 297 5.91 -5.99 -12.33
N PHE A 298 4.91 -5.83 -11.47
CA PHE A 298 4.15 -6.92 -10.89
C PHE A 298 2.69 -6.87 -11.36
N ASP A 299 2.11 -8.05 -11.58
CA ASP A 299 0.70 -8.23 -11.87
C ASP A 299 -0.10 -8.14 -10.56
N LEU A 300 -0.37 -6.92 -10.11
CA LEU A 300 -1.14 -6.64 -8.89
C LEU A 300 -2.44 -5.95 -9.26
N SER A 301 -3.56 -6.51 -8.84
CA SER A 301 -4.87 -5.88 -8.94
C SER A 301 -5.18 -5.09 -7.66
N ILE A 302 -5.96 -4.02 -7.81
CA ILE A 302 -6.47 -3.20 -6.72
C ILE A 302 -7.92 -2.81 -7.02
N SER A 303 -8.80 -3.00 -6.05
CA SER A 303 -10.24 -2.80 -6.18
C SER A 303 -10.75 -1.90 -5.07
N MET A 304 -11.67 -1.01 -5.44
CA MET A 304 -12.38 -0.11 -4.54
C MET A 304 -13.83 -0.54 -4.39
N SER A 305 -14.26 -0.75 -3.15
CA SER A 305 -15.68 -0.81 -2.77
C SER A 305 -16.04 0.39 -1.89
N TRP A 306 -17.30 0.82 -1.97
CA TRP A 306 -17.78 2.00 -1.27
C TRP A 306 -19.12 1.69 -0.62
N LYS A 307 -19.16 1.88 0.70
CA LYS A 307 -20.37 1.78 1.51
C LYS A 307 -20.92 3.17 1.80
N LEU A 308 -22.17 3.38 1.41
CA LEU A 308 -22.86 4.66 1.53
C LEU A 308 -23.53 4.83 2.89
N SER A 309 -23.50 6.06 3.41
CA SER A 309 -24.28 6.50 4.57
C SER A 309 -25.28 7.59 4.17
N PRO A 310 -26.52 7.56 4.68
CA PRO A 310 -27.07 6.60 5.65
C PRO A 310 -27.66 5.33 5.03
N GLU A 311 -27.59 5.16 3.70
CA GLU A 311 -28.32 4.12 2.97
C GLU A 311 -27.84 2.70 3.29
N GLY A 312 -26.57 2.54 3.69
CA GLY A 312 -25.97 1.26 4.06
C GLY A 312 -25.63 0.34 2.88
N GLU A 313 -25.85 0.80 1.64
CA GLU A 313 -25.49 0.05 0.43
C GLU A 313 -23.97 0.04 0.25
N THR A 314 -23.40 -1.16 0.04
CA THR A 314 -22.03 -1.34 -0.44
C THR A 314 -22.05 -1.76 -1.89
N PHE A 315 -21.23 -1.13 -2.72
CA PHE A 315 -21.06 -1.49 -4.13
C PHE A 315 -19.60 -1.38 -4.58
N ASP A 316 -19.24 -2.13 -5.61
CA ASP A 316 -17.92 -2.05 -6.24
C ASP A 316 -17.86 -0.83 -7.16
N VAL A 317 -16.81 -0.02 -7.02
CA VAL A 317 -16.66 1.23 -7.76
C VAL A 317 -15.71 1.08 -8.94
N SER A 318 -14.55 0.44 -8.71
CA SER A 318 -13.51 0.28 -9.72
C SER A 318 -12.57 -0.89 -9.41
N THR A 319 -11.87 -1.37 -10.43
CA THR A 319 -10.74 -2.29 -10.31
C THR A 319 -9.67 -1.90 -11.32
N SER A 320 -8.45 -1.72 -10.86
CA SER A 320 -7.28 -1.40 -11.68
C SER A 320 -6.13 -2.36 -11.39
N HIS A 321 -5.01 -2.16 -12.08
CA HIS A 321 -3.81 -2.99 -11.98
C HIS A 321 -2.55 -2.12 -11.95
N LEU A 322 -1.53 -2.54 -11.20
CA LEU A 322 -0.21 -1.88 -11.17
C LEU A 322 0.43 -1.80 -12.56
N THR A 323 0.07 -2.69 -13.50
CA THR A 323 0.51 -2.62 -14.90
C THR A 323 0.02 -1.35 -15.64
N ASN A 324 -0.93 -0.61 -15.08
CA ASN A 324 -1.32 0.71 -15.59
C ASN A 324 -0.37 1.83 -15.14
N ALA A 325 0.51 1.59 -14.17
CA ALA A 325 1.56 2.53 -13.80
C ALA A 325 2.58 2.67 -14.94
N TYR A 326 3.02 3.90 -15.20
CA TYR A 326 3.91 4.22 -16.31
C TYR A 326 5.37 3.92 -16.00
N TRP A 327 5.81 4.18 -14.77
CA TRP A 327 7.13 3.90 -14.22
C TRP A 327 7.04 2.72 -13.24
N SER A 328 7.96 1.76 -13.33
CA SER A 328 8.05 0.68 -12.34
C SER A 328 8.54 1.18 -10.97
N PHE A 329 8.37 0.39 -9.91
CA PHE A 329 8.94 0.73 -8.60
C PHE A 329 10.45 0.96 -8.67
N ALA A 330 11.16 0.14 -9.44
CA ALA A 330 12.59 0.28 -9.66
C ALA A 330 12.94 1.62 -10.33
N GLN A 331 12.17 2.04 -11.34
CA GLN A 331 12.36 3.35 -11.99
C GLN A 331 12.03 4.51 -11.06
N MET A 332 10.96 4.42 -10.25
CA MET A 332 10.59 5.43 -9.27
C MET A 332 11.71 5.65 -8.24
N LEU A 333 12.22 4.58 -7.63
CA LEU A 333 13.30 4.66 -6.65
C LEU A 333 14.60 5.18 -7.30
N THR A 334 14.97 4.64 -8.47
CA THR A 334 16.16 5.06 -9.22
C THR A 334 16.10 6.56 -9.53
N HIS A 335 14.94 7.07 -9.98
CA HIS A 335 14.74 8.48 -10.23
C HIS A 335 14.89 9.31 -8.96
N HIS A 336 14.25 8.88 -7.87
CA HIS A 336 14.30 9.60 -6.60
C HIS A 336 15.73 9.70 -6.05
N ALA A 337 16.54 8.64 -6.20
CA ALA A 337 17.94 8.61 -5.78
C ALA A 337 18.88 9.40 -6.71
N PHE A 338 18.49 9.62 -7.98
CA PHE A 338 19.39 10.08 -9.04
C PHE A 338 20.13 11.39 -8.73
N GLY A 339 19.43 12.34 -8.11
CA GLY A 339 19.97 13.63 -7.67
C GLY A 339 20.83 13.57 -6.41
N GLY A 340 20.99 12.39 -5.80
CA GLY A 340 21.69 12.20 -4.54
C GLY A 340 20.81 12.36 -3.29
N CYS A 341 19.49 12.19 -3.44
CA CYS A 341 18.55 12.22 -2.31
C CYS A 341 18.90 11.10 -1.32
N GLU A 342 18.96 11.44 -0.04
CA GLU A 342 19.07 10.46 1.03
C GLU A 342 17.70 9.81 1.24
N MET A 343 17.64 8.48 1.29
CA MET A 343 16.43 7.74 1.64
C MET A 343 16.72 6.86 2.85
N ARG A 344 15.78 6.80 3.78
CA ARG A 344 15.93 6.10 5.06
C ARG A 344 15.06 4.87 5.07
N THR A 345 15.47 3.86 5.84
CA THR A 345 14.63 2.69 6.11
C THR A 345 13.29 3.12 6.69
N GLY A 346 12.22 2.74 6.01
CA GLY A 346 10.84 3.07 6.35
C GLY A 346 10.28 4.32 5.70
N ASP A 347 11.04 5.01 4.84
CA ASP A 347 10.44 5.99 3.94
C ASP A 347 9.41 5.31 3.03
N LEU A 348 8.30 6.00 2.77
CA LEU A 348 7.17 5.50 1.98
C LEU A 348 7.15 6.20 0.62
N ILE A 349 6.98 5.43 -0.45
CA ILE A 349 6.86 5.96 -1.81
C ILE A 349 5.56 5.48 -2.44
N GLY A 350 4.62 6.41 -2.64
CA GLY A 350 3.34 6.20 -3.31
C GLY A 350 3.48 6.21 -4.83
N THR A 351 2.63 5.45 -5.51
CA THR A 351 2.60 5.42 -6.97
C THR A 351 1.92 6.65 -7.56
N GLY A 352 1.10 7.38 -6.83
CA GLY A 352 0.03 8.15 -7.42
C GLY A 352 -1.10 7.26 -7.93
N THR A 353 -2.25 7.88 -8.15
CA THR A 353 -3.47 7.22 -8.63
C THR A 353 -3.23 6.35 -9.87
N ILE A 354 -3.58 5.06 -9.82
CA ILE A 354 -3.24 4.08 -10.87
C ILE A 354 -4.40 3.84 -11.84
N THR A 355 -4.86 4.88 -12.55
CA THR A 355 -5.95 4.73 -13.53
C THR A 355 -5.47 4.05 -14.82
N GLY A 356 -6.23 3.06 -15.31
CA GLY A 356 -6.06 2.47 -16.65
C GLY A 356 -6.95 3.12 -17.70
N GLU A 357 -6.87 2.65 -18.96
CA GLU A 357 -7.67 3.17 -20.07
C GLU A 357 -9.13 2.72 -20.04
N ASP A 358 -9.41 1.59 -19.38
CA ASP A 358 -10.77 1.07 -19.25
C ASP A 358 -11.56 1.87 -18.20
N ALA A 359 -12.82 2.18 -18.47
CA ALA A 359 -13.68 2.96 -17.59
C ALA A 359 -13.91 2.31 -16.21
N SER A 360 -13.78 0.99 -16.10
CA SER A 360 -13.82 0.23 -14.84
C SER A 360 -12.57 0.40 -13.99
N SER A 361 -11.48 0.92 -14.56
CA SER A 361 -10.18 1.12 -13.89
C SER A 361 -9.93 2.56 -13.44
N ILE A 362 -10.97 3.39 -13.41
CA ILE A 362 -10.89 4.77 -12.91
C ILE A 362 -10.75 4.77 -11.39
N CYS A 363 -9.63 5.32 -10.90
CA CYS A 363 -9.16 5.16 -9.52
C CYS A 363 -9.41 6.36 -8.60
N SER A 364 -10.10 7.40 -9.08
CA SER A 364 -10.54 8.55 -8.29
C SER A 364 -11.94 9.01 -8.69
N LEU A 365 -12.65 9.67 -7.77
CA LEU A 365 -14.01 10.16 -8.03
C LEU A 365 -14.02 11.40 -8.90
N VAL A 366 -12.98 12.26 -8.84
CA VAL A 366 -12.84 13.39 -9.77
C VAL A 366 -12.84 12.93 -11.22
N GLU A 367 -12.15 11.83 -11.52
CA GLU A 367 -12.18 11.21 -12.84
C GLU A 367 -13.54 10.58 -13.13
N ARG A 368 -14.04 9.76 -12.19
CA ARG A 368 -15.27 8.97 -12.38
C ARG A 368 -16.49 9.85 -12.62
N THR A 369 -16.51 11.02 -11.99
CA THR A 369 -17.63 11.97 -12.05
C THR A 369 -17.40 13.10 -13.03
N ARG A 370 -16.29 13.08 -13.77
CA ARG A 370 -15.86 14.17 -14.67
C ARG A 370 -15.92 15.52 -13.96
N ASN A 371 -15.16 15.63 -12.88
CA ASN A 371 -15.08 16.79 -12.01
C ASN A 371 -16.46 17.20 -11.46
N GLY A 372 -17.22 16.24 -10.94
CA GLY A 372 -18.53 16.47 -10.35
C GLY A 372 -19.68 16.75 -11.32
N THR A 373 -19.47 16.65 -12.64
CA THR A 373 -20.53 16.91 -13.64
C THR A 373 -21.41 15.69 -13.95
N GLN A 374 -20.95 14.48 -13.60
CA GLN A 374 -21.66 13.23 -13.84
C GLN A 374 -21.76 12.42 -12.54
N PRO A 375 -22.96 12.17 -12.00
CA PRO A 375 -23.10 11.36 -10.79
C PRO A 375 -22.80 9.89 -11.04
N ILE A 376 -22.22 9.25 -10.03
CA ILE A 376 -22.16 7.79 -9.92
C ILE A 376 -23.55 7.32 -9.49
N HIS A 377 -24.08 6.34 -10.22
CA HIS A 377 -25.32 5.66 -9.89
C HIS A 377 -25.00 4.27 -9.36
N THR A 378 -25.49 3.95 -8.16
CA THR A 378 -25.31 2.63 -7.55
C THR A 378 -26.35 1.63 -8.07
N PRO A 379 -26.14 0.31 -7.87
CA PRO A 379 -27.13 -0.72 -8.21
C PRO A 379 -28.50 -0.50 -7.57
N ALA A 380 -28.58 0.02 -6.34
CA ALA A 380 -29.84 0.35 -5.67
C ALA A 380 -30.44 1.71 -6.11
N GLY A 381 -29.79 2.42 -7.04
CA GLY A 381 -30.27 3.69 -7.59
C GLY A 381 -29.86 4.93 -6.78
N ASN A 382 -28.99 4.78 -5.77
CA ASN A 382 -28.42 5.92 -5.04
C ASN A 382 -27.47 6.72 -5.93
N LYS A 383 -27.19 7.96 -5.53
CA LYS A 383 -26.31 8.87 -6.27
C LYS A 383 -25.21 9.41 -5.39
N ARG A 384 -23.99 9.47 -5.94
CA ARG A 384 -22.84 10.15 -5.33
C ARG A 384 -22.02 10.91 -6.36
N LEU A 385 -21.35 11.96 -5.90
CA LEU A 385 -20.34 12.69 -6.67
C LEU A 385 -18.97 12.52 -6.02
N TYR A 386 -18.92 12.81 -4.72
CA TYR A 386 -17.74 12.76 -3.88
C TYR A 386 -18.11 12.07 -2.56
N VAL A 387 -17.11 11.78 -1.73
CA VAL A 387 -17.30 11.10 -0.44
C VAL A 387 -18.08 11.99 0.52
N GLN A 388 -19.13 11.43 1.13
CA GLN A 388 -20.00 12.12 2.11
C GLN A 388 -19.69 11.67 3.55
N ASP A 389 -20.22 12.40 4.53
CA ASP A 389 -20.03 12.05 5.94
C ASP A 389 -20.73 10.73 6.28
N GLY A 390 -20.00 9.85 6.96
CA GLY A 390 -20.42 8.50 7.32
C GLY A 390 -20.13 7.44 6.25
N ASP A 391 -19.75 7.83 5.03
CA ASP A 391 -19.34 6.88 4.01
C ASP A 391 -18.05 6.15 4.42
N GLU A 392 -17.92 4.90 3.98
CA GLU A 392 -16.73 4.08 4.16
C GLU A 392 -16.18 3.64 2.80
N VAL A 393 -14.89 3.90 2.55
CA VAL A 393 -14.21 3.45 1.33
C VAL A 393 -13.21 2.38 1.70
N VAL A 394 -13.23 1.25 0.98
CA VAL A 394 -12.38 0.09 1.22
C VAL A 394 -11.62 -0.26 -0.06
N PHE A 395 -10.30 -0.27 0.03
CA PHE A 395 -9.43 -0.85 -0.98
C PHE A 395 -9.01 -2.25 -0.58
N THR A 396 -9.00 -3.15 -1.57
CA THR A 396 -8.40 -4.48 -1.49
C THR A 396 -7.46 -4.66 -2.67
N GLY A 397 -6.47 -5.53 -2.54
CA GLY A 397 -5.58 -5.84 -3.66
C GLY A 397 -4.92 -7.19 -3.48
N TRP A 398 -4.49 -7.77 -4.58
CA TRP A 398 -3.81 -9.07 -4.62
C TRP A 398 -3.03 -9.24 -5.92
N ALA A 399 -2.09 -10.17 -5.92
CA ALA A 399 -1.33 -10.54 -7.11
C ALA A 399 -2.11 -11.54 -7.99
N GLY A 400 -2.10 -11.32 -9.30
CA GLY A 400 -2.75 -12.14 -10.32
C GLY A 400 -4.27 -11.97 -10.44
N ASP A 401 -4.86 -12.80 -11.31
CA ASP A 401 -6.31 -12.87 -11.48
C ASP A 401 -6.95 -13.73 -10.37
N LYS A 402 -7.90 -13.13 -9.65
CA LYS A 402 -8.67 -13.80 -8.59
C LYS A 402 -9.52 -14.94 -9.12
N ALA A 403 -9.92 -14.87 -10.38
CA ALA A 403 -10.76 -15.87 -11.03
C ALA A 403 -9.98 -17.09 -11.50
N ASP A 404 -8.65 -17.09 -11.47
CA ASP A 404 -7.84 -18.24 -11.88
C ASP A 404 -7.80 -19.29 -10.75
N PRO A 405 -8.44 -20.46 -10.93
CA PRO A 405 -8.45 -21.52 -9.92
C PRO A 405 -7.06 -22.12 -9.66
N ALA A 406 -6.10 -21.95 -10.57
CA ALA A 406 -4.72 -22.39 -10.35
C ALA A 406 -3.99 -21.52 -9.31
N LEU A 407 -4.52 -20.33 -9.01
CA LEU A 407 -3.90 -19.32 -8.17
C LEU A 407 -4.48 -19.21 -6.77
N ALA A 408 -5.66 -19.78 -6.51
CA ALA A 408 -6.36 -19.68 -5.22
C ALA A 408 -5.40 -19.99 -4.04
N TRP A 409 -4.82 -21.19 -3.99
CA TRP A 409 -3.91 -21.62 -2.93
C TRP A 409 -2.55 -20.87 -2.87
N ARG A 410 -2.26 -19.97 -3.83
CA ARG A 410 -1.05 -19.13 -3.90
C ARG A 410 -1.35 -17.65 -3.69
N ARG A 411 -2.57 -17.28 -3.27
CA ARG A 411 -2.98 -15.88 -3.21
C ARG A 411 -2.01 -15.05 -2.38
N VAL A 412 -1.56 -13.95 -2.97
CA VAL A 412 -0.72 -12.94 -2.33
C VAL A 412 -1.51 -11.65 -2.26
N GLY A 413 -2.23 -11.47 -1.16
CA GLY A 413 -3.09 -10.31 -0.93
C GLY A 413 -2.54 -9.33 0.10
N PHE A 414 -3.10 -8.13 0.11
CA PHE A 414 -2.65 -7.02 0.97
C PHE A 414 -3.56 -6.76 2.17
N GLY A 415 -4.63 -7.55 2.33
CA GLY A 415 -5.71 -7.24 3.25
C GLY A 415 -6.50 -6.03 2.79
N VAL A 416 -6.88 -5.15 3.74
CA VAL A 416 -7.73 -3.98 3.46
C VAL A 416 -7.06 -2.68 3.83
N CYS A 417 -7.29 -1.65 3.01
CA CYS A 417 -7.07 -0.23 3.34
C CYS A 417 -8.45 0.45 3.38
N THR A 418 -8.98 0.68 4.58
CA THR A 418 -10.32 1.28 4.79
C THR A 418 -10.26 2.56 5.61
N GLY A 419 -11.21 3.48 5.37
CA GLY A 419 -11.47 4.62 6.22
C GLY A 419 -12.93 5.07 6.14
N VAL A 420 -13.49 5.43 7.31
CA VAL A 420 -14.81 6.05 7.45
C VAL A 420 -14.65 7.56 7.55
N ILE A 421 -15.50 8.30 6.85
CA ILE A 421 -15.47 9.77 6.90
C ILE A 421 -16.34 10.29 8.05
N LEU A 422 -15.75 11.10 8.92
CA LEU A 422 -16.44 11.82 9.98
C LEU A 422 -16.74 13.26 9.55
N PRO A 423 -17.83 13.86 10.05
CA PRO A 423 -18.14 15.26 9.80
C PRO A 423 -17.00 16.20 10.19
N ALA A 424 -16.89 17.30 9.45
CA ALA A 424 -15.92 18.34 9.76
C ALA A 424 -16.16 18.92 11.17
N ARG A 425 -15.07 19.25 11.85
CA ARG A 425 -15.15 19.94 13.15
C ARG A 425 -15.49 21.42 12.92
N PRO A 426 -16.47 21.99 13.65
CA PRO A 426 -16.74 23.42 13.61
C PRO A 426 -15.49 24.25 13.93
N LEU A 427 -15.39 25.44 13.33
CA LEU A 427 -14.33 26.42 13.61
C LEU A 427 -14.45 27.05 14.99
#